data_AF-A8F7J7-F1
#
_entry.id   AF-A8F7J7-F1
#
_cell.length_a   1.000
_cell.length_b   1.000
_cell.length_c   1.000
_cell.angle_alpha   90.00
_cell.angle_beta   90.00
_cell.angle_gamma   90.00
#
_symmetry.space_group_name_H-M   'P 1'
#
loop_
_entity.id
_entity.type
_entity.pdbx_description
1 polymer ?
#
loop_
_entity_poly.entity_id
_entity_poly.type
_entity_poly.pdbx_seq_one_letter_code
_entity_poly.pdbx_strand_id
1 'polypeptide(L)'
;MNILILYDSFFSNTEKIARTIGEAFSPNEVNVLKVDNVKYRNLENLDLLIVGSPTRAFSPTRAIKSFLRKIPKDGLKGVKVIAFDTRFTKEKIRSSFFMLPFFVKIFGYAADSIAKKLTKKGGKLVVPSEWFFVEDVEGPLKDGEIEHTKRWVKKILKQIDFSGNQ
;
A
#
# COMPACT_ATOMS: atom_id res chain seq x y z
N MET A 1 13.78 4.02 13.76
CA MET A 1 12.97 2.91 13.22
C MET A 1 13.48 2.50 11.85
N ASN A 2 13.33 1.24 11.44
CA ASN A 2 13.63 0.75 10.11
C ASN A 2 12.34 0.49 9.32
N ILE A 3 12.07 1.33 8.33
CA ILE A 3 10.81 1.42 7.62
C ILE A 3 11.04 1.13 6.13
N LEU A 4 10.24 0.23 5.58
CA LEU A 4 10.19 -0.02 4.14
C LEU A 4 8.82 0.34 3.59
N ILE A 5 8.79 1.26 2.63
CA ILE A 5 7.63 1.56 1.80
C ILE A 5 7.87 0.93 0.44
N LEU A 6 7.17 -0.16 0.18
CA LEU A 6 7.25 -0.90 -1.06
C LEU A 6 6.05 -0.59 -1.93
N TYR A 7 6.25 -0.24 -3.20
CA TYR A 7 5.14 0.02 -4.11
C TYR A 7 5.37 -0.61 -5.48
N ASP A 8 4.29 -0.75 -6.24
CA ASP A 8 4.38 -0.89 -7.69
C ASP A 8 3.55 0.20 -8.36
N SER A 9 3.89 0.56 -9.59
CA SER A 9 3.19 1.59 -10.35
C SER A 9 3.48 1.45 -11.85
N PHE A 10 2.44 1.65 -12.67
CA PHE A 10 2.55 1.74 -14.12
C PHE A 10 2.69 3.19 -14.60
N PHE A 11 1.94 4.11 -13.99
CA PHE A 11 1.86 5.52 -14.41
C PHE A 11 2.20 6.49 -13.26
N SER A 12 3.13 6.09 -12.40
CA SER A 12 3.61 6.84 -11.22
C SER A 12 2.57 7.36 -10.19
N ASN A 13 1.27 7.12 -10.35
CA ASN A 13 0.26 7.56 -9.38
C ASN A 13 0.45 6.89 -8.01
N THR A 14 0.65 5.58 -7.95
CA THR A 14 0.93 4.87 -6.69
C THR A 14 2.30 5.25 -6.11
N GLU A 15 3.27 5.56 -6.98
CA GLU A 15 4.59 6.04 -6.58
C GLU A 15 4.50 7.40 -5.88
N LYS A 16 3.70 8.34 -6.41
CA LYS A 16 3.47 9.65 -5.79
C LYS A 16 2.97 9.49 -4.36
N ILE A 17 1.97 8.62 -4.14
CA ILE A 17 1.46 8.29 -2.81
C ILE A 17 2.57 7.69 -1.92
N ALA A 18 3.32 6.71 -2.42
CA ALA A 18 4.41 6.07 -1.68
C ALA A 18 5.48 7.08 -1.23
N ARG A 19 5.86 8.01 -2.11
CA ARG A 19 6.84 9.06 -1.83
C ARG A 19 6.31 10.06 -0.80
N THR A 20 5.07 10.51 -0.94
CA THR A 20 4.43 11.41 0.05
C THR A 20 4.31 10.77 1.43
N ILE A 21 4.10 9.44 1.52
CA ILE A 21 4.17 8.73 2.81
C ILE A 21 5.60 8.76 3.36
N GLY A 22 6.61 8.50 2.51
CA GLY A 22 8.01 8.50 2.89
C GLY A 22 8.53 9.85 3.39
N GLU A 23 8.04 10.95 2.83
CA GLU A 23 8.40 12.32 3.23
C GLU A 23 8.08 12.65 4.69
N ALA A 24 7.21 11.87 5.34
CA ALA A 24 6.87 12.08 6.75
C ALA A 24 7.83 11.43 7.75
N PHE A 25 8.79 10.64 7.27
CA PHE A 25 9.79 9.97 8.10
C PHE A 25 11.17 10.55 7.86
N SER A 26 12.08 10.37 8.83
CA SER A 26 13.48 10.77 8.67
C SER A 26 14.12 9.99 7.52
N PRO A 27 14.92 10.61 6.63
CA PRO A 27 15.53 9.92 5.49
C PRO A 27 16.39 8.69 5.84
N ASN A 28 16.96 8.66 7.05
CA ASN A 28 17.77 7.55 7.54
C ASN A 28 16.94 6.36 8.08
N GLU A 29 15.63 6.56 8.26
CA GLU A 29 14.72 5.56 8.82
C GLU A 29 13.87 4.87 7.76
N VAL A 30 13.69 5.50 6.59
CA VAL A 30 12.75 5.05 5.56
C VAL A 30 13.42 4.77 4.24
N ASN A 31 13.07 3.63 3.64
CA ASN A 31 13.38 3.30 2.26
C ASN A 31 12.10 3.23 1.44
N VAL A 32 12.01 4.02 0.36
CA VAL A 32 10.86 3.99 -0.58
C VAL A 32 11.30 3.31 -1.87
N LEU A 33 10.84 2.08 -2.10
CA LEU A 33 11.31 1.25 -3.20
C LEU A 33 10.16 0.77 -4.09
N LYS A 34 10.38 0.80 -5.41
CA LYS A 34 9.57 0.01 -6.34
C LYS A 34 9.86 -1.46 -6.09
N VAL A 35 8.83 -2.31 -6.17
CA VAL A 35 8.88 -3.73 -5.79
C VAL A 35 9.97 -4.51 -6.51
N ASP A 36 10.27 -4.17 -7.76
CA ASP A 36 11.31 -4.86 -8.55
C ASP A 36 12.73 -4.55 -8.07
N ASN A 37 12.90 -3.47 -7.28
CA ASN A 37 14.19 -3.04 -6.74
C ASN A 37 14.44 -3.56 -5.32
N VAL A 38 13.51 -4.34 -4.74
CA VAL A 38 13.65 -4.86 -3.38
C VAL A 38 14.69 -5.96 -3.31
N LYS A 39 15.58 -5.87 -2.33
CA LYS A 39 16.58 -6.90 -2.02
C LYS A 39 16.31 -7.49 -0.64
N TYR A 40 16.86 -8.67 -0.37
CA TYR A 40 16.69 -9.36 0.91
C TYR A 40 17.08 -8.49 2.11
N ARG A 41 18.22 -7.77 2.00
CA ARG A 41 18.68 -6.80 3.00
C ARG A 41 17.68 -5.70 3.36
N ASN A 42 16.74 -5.37 2.47
CA ASN A 42 15.71 -4.37 2.76
C ASN A 42 14.60 -4.90 3.70
N LEU A 43 14.56 -6.21 3.93
CA LEU A 43 13.55 -6.88 4.75
C LEU A 43 14.06 -7.26 6.15
N GLU A 44 15.36 -7.09 6.39
CA GLU A 44 15.98 -7.40 7.68
C GLU A 44 15.61 -6.33 8.72
N ASN A 45 15.30 -6.77 9.95
CA ASN A 45 15.03 -5.91 11.11
C ASN A 45 13.99 -4.80 10.83
N LEU A 46 12.94 -5.09 10.07
CA LEU A 46 11.89 -4.11 9.78
C LEU A 46 11.00 -3.87 10.99
N ASP A 47 10.81 -2.60 11.35
CA ASP A 47 9.81 -2.18 12.32
C ASP A 47 8.44 -1.98 11.66
N LEU A 48 8.46 -1.46 10.42
CA LEU A 48 7.26 -1.11 9.66
C LEU A 48 7.43 -1.43 8.17
N LEU A 49 6.46 -2.16 7.63
CA LEU A 49 6.33 -2.44 6.19
C LEU A 49 5.02 -1.86 5.65
N ILE A 50 5.13 -0.89 4.76
CA ILE A 50 3.99 -0.30 4.03
C ILE A 50 4.03 -0.80 2.59
N VAL A 51 2.93 -1.40 2.10
CA VAL A 51 2.88 -1.96 0.74
C VAL A 51 1.75 -1.34 -0.08
N GLY A 52 2.12 -0.74 -1.22
CA GLY A 52 1.22 -0.08 -2.16
C GLY A 52 1.14 -0.78 -3.52
N SER A 53 -0.03 -0.75 -4.16
CA SER A 53 -0.18 -1.26 -5.53
C SER A 53 -1.36 -0.59 -6.24
N PRO A 54 -1.33 -0.35 -7.56
CA PRO A 54 -2.56 -0.04 -8.27
C PRO A 54 -3.51 -1.25 -8.25
N THR A 55 -4.81 -1.00 -8.11
CA THR A 55 -5.84 -2.03 -8.32
C THR A 55 -6.03 -2.26 -9.82
N ARG A 56 -5.63 -3.44 -10.30
CA ARG A 56 -5.86 -3.90 -11.68
C ARG A 56 -6.62 -5.21 -11.69
N ALA A 57 -7.70 -5.28 -12.47
CA ALA A 57 -8.61 -6.42 -12.47
C ALA A 57 -8.94 -6.86 -11.02
N PHE A 58 -9.32 -5.88 -10.18
CA PHE A 58 -9.70 -6.08 -8.77
C PHE A 58 -8.60 -6.68 -7.88
N SER A 59 -7.32 -6.48 -8.23
CA SER A 59 -6.24 -7.12 -7.50
C SER A 59 -4.93 -6.32 -7.55
N PRO A 60 -3.98 -6.59 -6.64
CA PRO A 60 -2.64 -6.02 -6.72
C PRO A 60 -1.92 -6.49 -7.99
N THR A 61 -0.87 -5.77 -8.37
CA THR A 61 -0.02 -6.19 -9.50
C THR A 61 0.62 -7.55 -9.28
N ARG A 62 1.02 -8.19 -10.38
CA ARG A 62 1.72 -9.49 -10.35
C ARG A 62 3.01 -9.40 -9.55
N ALA A 63 3.75 -8.29 -9.66
CA ALA A 63 4.98 -8.07 -8.93
C ALA A 63 4.75 -8.03 -7.42
N ILE A 64 3.76 -7.25 -6.94
CA ILE A 64 3.38 -7.22 -5.52
C ILE A 64 2.88 -8.58 -5.03
N LYS A 65 2.04 -9.28 -5.82
CA LYS A 65 1.60 -10.65 -5.48
C LYS A 65 2.78 -11.62 -5.38
N SER A 66 3.78 -11.48 -6.25
CA SER A 66 4.99 -12.31 -6.24
C SER A 66 5.82 -12.06 -4.98
N PHE A 67 6.08 -10.79 -4.66
CA PHE A 67 6.74 -10.36 -3.43
C PHE A 67 6.05 -10.96 -2.19
N LEU A 68 4.75 -10.74 -2.04
CA LEU A 68 3.98 -11.24 -0.87
C LEU A 68 4.02 -12.77 -0.73
N ARG A 69 4.11 -13.52 -1.84
CA ARG A 69 4.25 -14.98 -1.80
C ARG A 69 5.62 -15.43 -1.32
N LYS A 70 6.68 -14.67 -1.64
CA LYS A 70 8.06 -14.98 -1.26
C LYS A 70 8.35 -14.75 0.22
N ILE A 71 7.55 -13.93 0.91
CA ILE A 71 7.64 -13.77 2.36
C ILE A 71 7.36 -15.14 3.02
N PRO A 72 8.27 -15.68 3.85
CA PRO A 72 8.03 -16.94 4.56
C PRO A 72 6.83 -16.87 5.50
N LYS A 73 6.30 -18.02 5.90
CA LYS A 73 5.29 -18.05 6.99
C LYS A 73 5.91 -17.42 8.24
N ASP A 74 5.16 -16.56 8.92
CA ASP A 74 5.59 -15.80 10.11
C ASP A 74 6.82 -14.90 9.89
N GLY A 75 7.22 -14.66 8.64
CA GLY A 75 8.37 -13.81 8.29
C GLY A 75 8.17 -12.32 8.58
N LEU A 76 6.97 -11.90 8.98
CA LEU A 76 6.66 -10.53 9.44
C LEU A 76 6.27 -10.51 10.93
N LYS A 77 6.57 -11.55 11.70
CA LYS A 77 6.29 -11.57 13.14
C LYS A 77 7.00 -10.40 13.83
N GLY A 78 6.24 -9.60 14.59
CA GLY A 78 6.73 -8.39 15.25
C GLY A 78 6.76 -7.14 14.37
N VAL A 79 6.58 -7.28 13.04
CA VAL A 79 6.59 -6.16 12.09
C VAL A 79 5.20 -5.52 12.02
N LYS A 80 5.14 -4.20 12.17
CA LYS A 80 3.91 -3.42 11.91
C LYS A 80 3.69 -3.38 10.39
N VAL A 81 2.46 -3.58 9.92
CA VAL A 81 2.17 -3.60 8.49
C VAL A 81 1.03 -2.66 8.13
N ILE A 82 1.11 -2.07 6.95
CA ILE A 82 0.11 -1.16 6.38
C ILE A 82 -0.01 -1.45 4.87
N ALA A 83 -1.21 -1.28 4.32
CA ALA A 83 -1.46 -1.46 2.90
C ALA A 83 -2.22 -0.28 2.31
N PHE A 84 -1.92 0.06 1.06
CA PHE A 84 -2.72 1.02 0.30
C PHE A 84 -2.84 0.65 -1.17
N ASP A 85 -3.79 1.26 -1.87
CA ASP A 85 -3.90 1.16 -3.32
C ASP A 85 -4.28 2.47 -4.01
N THR A 86 -3.98 2.54 -5.30
CA THR A 86 -4.64 3.51 -6.18
C THR A 86 -5.69 2.81 -7.03
N ARG A 87 -6.86 3.43 -7.18
CA ARG A 87 -8.01 2.81 -7.85
C ARG A 87 -8.86 3.85 -8.58
N PHE A 88 -9.72 3.40 -9.48
CA PHE A 88 -10.75 4.25 -10.06
C PHE A 88 -11.89 4.51 -9.09
N THR A 89 -12.60 5.63 -9.30
CA THR A 89 -13.88 5.88 -8.64
C THR A 89 -14.91 4.83 -9.08
N LYS A 90 -15.94 4.63 -8.25
CA LYS A 90 -17.05 3.74 -8.62
C LYS A 90 -17.79 4.24 -9.86
N GLU A 91 -17.93 5.55 -10.05
CA GLU A 91 -18.52 6.09 -11.28
C GLU A 91 -17.68 5.73 -12.51
N LYS A 92 -16.36 5.93 -12.46
CA LYS A 92 -15.46 5.62 -13.59
C LYS A 92 -15.48 4.13 -13.94
N ILE A 93 -15.52 3.25 -12.93
CA ILE A 93 -15.68 1.80 -13.16
C ILE A 93 -17.01 1.50 -13.85
N ARG A 94 -18.11 2.13 -13.39
CA ARG A 94 -19.46 1.96 -13.98
C ARG A 94 -19.53 2.42 -15.42
N SER A 95 -19.00 3.61 -15.70
CA SER A 95 -19.09 4.23 -17.03
C SER A 95 -18.17 3.56 -18.05
N SER A 96 -17.01 3.05 -17.62
CA SER A 96 -16.02 2.44 -18.52
C SER A 96 -16.26 0.94 -18.75
N PHE A 97 -16.95 0.28 -17.81
CA PHE A 97 -17.20 -1.16 -17.86
C PHE A 97 -18.57 -1.48 -17.24
N PHE A 98 -19.62 -1.42 -18.07
CA PHE A 98 -21.03 -1.52 -17.69
C PHE A 98 -21.39 -2.68 -16.73
N MET A 99 -20.63 -3.78 -16.74
CA MET A 99 -20.85 -4.98 -15.90
C MET A 99 -19.93 -5.10 -14.66
N LEU A 100 -18.81 -4.37 -14.59
CA LEU A 100 -17.79 -4.51 -13.54
C LEU A 100 -18.21 -4.17 -12.09
N PRO A 101 -19.14 -3.23 -11.80
CA PRO A 101 -19.49 -2.84 -10.44
C PRO A 101 -20.08 -3.98 -9.61
N PHE A 102 -20.78 -4.92 -10.26
CA PHE A 102 -21.32 -6.11 -9.63
C PHE A 102 -20.20 -7.06 -9.16
N PHE A 103 -19.12 -7.12 -9.93
CA PHE A 103 -17.95 -7.94 -9.63
C PHE A 103 -17.04 -7.36 -8.55
N VAL A 104 -17.06 -6.04 -8.29
CA VAL A 104 -16.27 -5.43 -7.20
C VAL A 104 -16.56 -6.08 -5.84
N LYS A 105 -17.84 -6.37 -5.55
CA LYS A 105 -18.24 -7.05 -4.31
C LYS A 105 -17.68 -8.48 -4.18
N ILE A 106 -17.38 -9.12 -5.30
CA ILE A 106 -16.89 -10.50 -5.39
C ILE A 106 -15.35 -10.54 -5.44
N PHE A 107 -14.72 -9.56 -6.08
CA PHE A 107 -13.27 -9.59 -6.40
C PHE A 107 -12.40 -8.65 -5.55
N GLY A 108 -12.95 -7.72 -4.77
CA GLY A 108 -12.22 -6.92 -3.78
C GLY A 108 -11.27 -5.86 -4.37
N TYR A 109 -10.48 -5.23 -3.50
CA TYR A 109 -9.48 -4.20 -3.86
C TYR A 109 -8.06 -4.62 -3.47
N ALA A 110 -7.06 -4.03 -4.11
CA ALA A 110 -5.66 -4.39 -3.89
C ALA A 110 -5.23 -4.15 -2.44
N ALA A 111 -5.58 -3.02 -1.83
CA ALA A 111 -5.18 -2.68 -0.47
C ALA A 111 -5.63 -3.76 0.53
N ASP A 112 -6.89 -4.19 0.44
CA ASP A 112 -7.44 -5.22 1.32
C ASP A 112 -6.79 -6.58 1.08
N SER A 113 -6.55 -6.94 -0.19
CA SER A 113 -5.83 -8.16 -0.53
C SER A 113 -4.40 -8.16 -0.01
N ILE A 114 -3.72 -7.01 0.00
CA ILE A 114 -2.36 -6.85 0.49
C ILE A 114 -2.37 -6.97 2.02
N ALA A 115 -3.24 -6.23 2.72
CA ALA A 115 -3.37 -6.26 4.17
C ALA A 115 -3.63 -7.69 4.69
N LYS A 116 -4.57 -8.43 4.07
CA LYS A 116 -4.85 -9.83 4.40
C LYS A 116 -3.64 -10.75 4.22
N LYS A 117 -2.82 -10.51 3.20
CA LYS A 117 -1.62 -11.32 2.95
C LYS A 117 -0.50 -11.00 3.93
N LEU A 118 -0.28 -9.72 4.25
CA LEU A 118 0.73 -9.30 5.22
C LEU A 118 0.41 -9.84 6.62
N THR A 119 -0.84 -9.75 7.05
CA THR A 119 -1.29 -10.32 8.34
C THR A 119 -1.17 -11.84 8.38
N LYS A 120 -1.50 -12.55 7.30
CA LYS A 120 -1.28 -14.01 7.18
C LYS A 120 0.21 -14.41 7.27
N LYS A 121 1.14 -13.46 7.07
CA LYS A 121 2.58 -13.66 7.21
C LYS A 121 3.12 -13.25 8.58
N GLY A 122 2.23 -12.97 9.55
CA GLY A 122 2.57 -12.64 10.93
C GLY A 122 2.65 -11.14 11.24
N GLY A 123 2.40 -10.28 10.25
CA GLY A 123 2.44 -8.82 10.44
C GLY A 123 1.26 -8.29 11.27
N LYS A 124 1.51 -7.28 12.10
CA LYS A 124 0.48 -6.59 12.88
C LYS A 124 -0.08 -5.41 12.08
N LEU A 125 -1.31 -5.54 11.58
CA LEU A 125 -1.98 -4.42 10.90
C LEU A 125 -2.28 -3.33 11.92
N VAL A 126 -1.64 -2.16 11.77
CA VAL A 126 -1.76 -1.07 12.76
C VAL A 126 -2.85 -0.07 12.40
N VAL A 127 -3.14 0.12 11.12
CA VAL A 127 -4.26 0.94 10.63
C VAL A 127 -5.01 0.19 9.54
N PRO A 128 -6.30 0.49 9.29
CA PRO A 128 -7.01 -0.04 8.13
C PRO A 128 -6.27 0.26 6.81
N SER A 129 -6.44 -0.63 5.82
CA SER A 129 -6.01 -0.36 4.44
C SER A 129 -6.66 0.91 3.90
N GLU A 130 -5.90 1.71 3.15
CA GLU A 130 -6.37 2.99 2.61
C GLU A 130 -6.28 3.03 1.08
N TRP A 131 -6.99 3.97 0.46
CA TRP A 131 -6.96 4.11 -0.99
C TRP A 131 -7.06 5.53 -1.50
N PHE A 132 -6.58 5.69 -2.73
CA PHE A 132 -6.45 6.97 -3.40
C PHE A 132 -7.00 6.86 -4.83
N PHE A 133 -7.75 7.86 -5.27
CA PHE A 133 -8.37 7.85 -6.58
C PHE A 133 -7.46 8.38 -7.69
N VAL A 134 -7.61 7.80 -8.88
CA VAL A 134 -7.08 8.33 -10.15
C VAL A 134 -8.23 8.65 -11.10
N GLU A 135 -8.09 9.72 -11.87
CA GLU A 135 -9.11 10.22 -12.80
C GLU A 135 -9.23 9.38 -14.08
N ASP A 136 -8.10 8.84 -14.53
CA ASP A 136 -8.03 7.94 -15.68
C ASP A 136 -6.91 6.90 -15.57
N VAL A 137 -6.82 6.00 -16.56
CA VAL A 137 -5.88 4.87 -16.61
C VAL A 137 -4.45 5.30 -16.33
N GLU A 138 -4.00 6.37 -16.99
CA GLU A 138 -2.67 6.95 -16.79
C GLU A 138 -2.62 7.94 -15.60
N GLY A 139 -3.79 8.26 -15.04
CA GLY A 139 -3.99 9.31 -14.07
C GLY A 139 -4.56 10.58 -14.70
N PRO A 140 -4.37 11.74 -14.04
CA PRO A 140 -3.61 11.94 -12.82
C PRO A 140 -4.28 11.32 -11.57
N LEU A 141 -3.62 11.41 -10.41
CA LEU A 141 -4.31 11.32 -9.13
C LEU A 141 -5.43 12.36 -9.08
N LYS A 142 -6.55 12.00 -8.46
CA LYS A 142 -7.64 12.92 -8.20
C LYS A 142 -7.18 14.07 -7.30
N ASP A 143 -7.73 15.26 -7.53
CA ASP A 143 -7.44 16.44 -6.72
C ASP A 143 -7.68 16.18 -5.23
N GLY A 144 -6.73 16.61 -4.40
CA GLY A 144 -6.78 16.44 -2.95
C GLY A 144 -6.23 15.11 -2.41
N GLU A 145 -5.85 14.15 -3.26
CA GLU A 145 -5.33 12.84 -2.80
C GLU A 145 -3.96 12.94 -2.14
N ILE A 146 -3.15 13.95 -2.47
CA ILE A 146 -1.89 14.21 -1.78
C ILE A 146 -2.15 14.75 -0.37
N GLU A 147 -3.08 15.69 -0.20
CA GLU A 147 -3.51 16.20 1.10
C GLU A 147 -4.17 15.10 1.93
N HIS A 148 -4.94 14.23 1.28
CA HIS A 148 -5.50 13.02 1.89
C HIS A 148 -4.39 12.11 2.40
N THR A 149 -3.37 11.84 1.58
CA THR A 149 -2.18 11.05 1.98
C THR A 149 -1.55 11.65 3.23
N LYS A 150 -1.28 12.96 3.24
CA LYS A 150 -0.71 13.67 4.40
C LYS A 150 -1.57 13.51 5.66
N ARG A 151 -2.90 13.59 5.55
CA ARG A 151 -3.82 13.36 6.69
C ARG A 151 -3.79 11.91 7.16
N TRP A 152 -3.74 10.96 6.25
CA TRP A 152 -3.65 9.54 6.59
C TRP A 152 -2.33 9.21 7.29
N VAL A 153 -1.21 9.75 6.81
CA VAL A 153 0.11 9.56 7.43
C VAL A 153 0.16 10.08 8.87
N LYS A 154 -0.51 11.20 9.18
CA LYS A 154 -0.64 11.65 10.58
C LYS A 154 -1.31 10.61 11.49
N LYS A 155 -2.28 9.85 10.97
CA LYS A 155 -2.91 8.74 11.71
C LYS A 155 -1.93 7.57 11.89
N ILE A 156 -1.13 7.27 10.86
CA ILE A 156 -0.08 6.24 10.92
C ILE A 156 0.91 6.58 12.03
N LEU A 157 1.50 7.78 12.00
CA LEU A 157 2.49 8.23 12.97
C LEU A 157 1.95 8.13 14.41
N LYS A 158 0.75 8.67 14.65
CA LYS A 158 0.08 8.54 15.94
C LYS A 158 0.00 7.09 16.40
N GLN A 159 -0.44 6.18 15.53
CA GLN A 159 -0.63 4.77 15.88
C GLN A 159 0.69 4.02 16.14
N ILE A 160 1.74 4.31 15.37
CA ILE A 160 3.04 3.63 15.54
C ILE A 160 3.77 4.11 16.79
N ASP A 161 3.62 5.38 17.17
CA ASP A 161 4.19 5.98 18.39
C ASP A 161 3.51 5.41 19.65
N PHE A 162 2.18 5.33 19.67
CA PHE A 162 1.44 4.68 20.76
C PHE A 162 1.81 3.21 20.96
N SER A 163 2.24 2.55 19.89
CA SER A 163 2.64 1.14 19.93
C SER A 163 4.10 0.92 20.32
N GLY A 164 4.89 1.98 20.54
CA GLY A 164 6.29 1.91 20.99
C GLY A 164 6.50 2.17 22.48
N ASN A 165 5.47 2.67 23.19
CA ASN A 165 5.50 2.98 24.62
C ASN A 165 4.77 1.91 25.48
N GLN A 166 4.75 0.65 25.05
CA GLN A 166 4.20 -0.48 25.81
C GLN A 166 5.20 -1.61 25.92
#